data_AF-I6AYU6-F1
#
_entry.id   AF-I6AYU6-F1
#
_cell.length_a   1.000
_cell.length_b   1.000
_cell.length_c   1.000
_cell.angle_alpha   90.00
_cell.angle_beta   90.00
_cell.angle_gamma   90.00
#
_symmetry.space_group_name_H-M   'P 1'
#
loop_
_entity.id
_entity.type
_entity.pdbx_description
1 polymer ?
#
loop_
_entity_poly.entity_id
_entity_poly.type
_entity_poly.pdbx_seq_one_letter_code
_entity_poly.pdbx_strand_id
1 'polypeptide(L)'
;MSAIDEGIVREFFEQNGFLVRQVRKYQVMARRKTTDEEVDLVVYNPAWQRDLRKPDFFLFSSELPFLHRAVVAIKPWHTDVFTPTMLRNSPEILRFLEENVTREAARLFPGAEDDGGSPDLARVLVLPSLPTQEPYRTQSVELLKERGVDGIVSFRSMLLDLIDKVEANRNYGKSDTLQVLRILKNYDLLRDAQLDLPVSRPAPRR
;
A
#
# COMPACT_ATOMS: atom_id res chain seq x y z
N MET A 1 13.30 -8.35 8.59
CA MET A 1 11.87 -8.58 8.88
C MET A 1 10.97 -7.97 7.79
N SER A 2 11.38 -7.94 6.52
CA SER A 2 10.60 -7.30 5.42
C SER A 2 9.47 -8.18 4.85
N ALA A 3 9.49 -9.49 5.13
CA ALA A 3 8.59 -10.46 4.49
C ALA A 3 7.10 -10.26 4.87
N ILE A 4 6.81 -9.84 6.10
CA ILE A 4 5.44 -9.57 6.55
C ILE A 4 4.91 -8.30 5.89
N ASP A 5 5.71 -7.24 5.87
CA ASP A 5 5.34 -5.94 5.29
C ASP A 5 5.00 -6.09 3.81
N GLU A 6 5.92 -6.70 3.04
CA GLU A 6 5.70 -7.03 1.63
C GLU A 6 4.53 -8.00 1.43
N GLY A 7 4.35 -8.94 2.38
CA GLY A 7 3.23 -9.87 2.40
C GLY A 7 1.88 -9.15 2.48
N ILE A 8 1.72 -8.25 3.45
CA ILE A 8 0.49 -7.47 3.63
C ILE A 8 0.20 -6.63 2.38
N VAL A 9 1.20 -5.91 1.87
CA VAL A 9 1.02 -5.04 0.69
C VAL A 9 0.65 -5.86 -0.54
N ARG A 10 1.31 -6.99 -0.76
CA ARG A 10 1.00 -7.90 -1.87
C ARG A 10 -0.42 -8.42 -1.79
N GLU A 11 -0.83 -8.97 -0.65
CA GLU A 11 -2.19 -9.49 -0.47
C GLU A 11 -3.22 -8.40 -0.67
N PHE A 12 -2.97 -7.18 -0.18
CA PHE A 12 -3.86 -6.05 -0.41
C PHE A 12 -4.07 -5.80 -1.92
N PHE A 13 -3.01 -5.70 -2.71
CA PHE A 13 -3.15 -5.50 -4.15
C PHE A 13 -3.77 -6.71 -4.86
N GLU A 14 -3.38 -7.94 -4.53
CA GLU A 14 -3.93 -9.16 -5.14
C GLU A 14 -5.42 -9.36 -4.84
N GLN A 15 -5.86 -9.13 -3.59
CA GLN A 15 -7.28 -9.15 -3.21
C GLN A 15 -8.10 -8.01 -3.85
N ASN A 16 -7.44 -6.99 -4.41
CA ASN A 16 -8.04 -5.93 -5.21
C ASN A 16 -7.90 -6.15 -6.72
N GLY A 17 -7.46 -7.34 -7.16
CA GLY A 17 -7.44 -7.73 -8.58
C GLY A 17 -6.15 -7.39 -9.33
N PHE A 18 -5.10 -6.97 -8.63
CA PHE A 18 -3.81 -6.68 -9.24
C PHE A 18 -2.95 -7.93 -9.39
N LEU A 19 -2.15 -7.96 -10.44
CA LEU A 19 -1.00 -8.84 -10.57
C LEU A 19 0.19 -8.17 -9.89
N VAL A 20 0.75 -8.82 -8.88
CA VAL A 20 1.86 -8.28 -8.09
C VAL A 20 3.14 -9.05 -8.39
N ARG A 21 4.20 -8.33 -8.73
CA ARG A 21 5.55 -8.87 -8.86
C ARG A 21 6.43 -8.29 -7.77
N GLN A 22 6.99 -9.17 -6.93
CA GLN A 22 8.10 -8.79 -6.08
C GLN A 22 9.34 -8.63 -6.94
N VAL A 23 9.99 -7.47 -6.84
CA VAL A 23 11.26 -7.25 -7.55
C VAL A 23 12.38 -8.06 -6.90
N ARG A 24 12.21 -8.44 -5.61
CA ARG A 24 13.19 -9.24 -4.87
C ARG A 24 12.63 -10.48 -4.20
N LYS A 25 13.55 -11.41 -3.92
CA LYS A 25 13.37 -12.53 -2.99
C LYS A 25 14.29 -12.43 -1.76
N TYR A 26 15.36 -11.64 -1.81
CA TYR A 26 16.37 -11.50 -0.74
C TYR A 26 16.92 -10.06 -0.65
N GLN A 27 17.18 -9.58 0.57
CA GLN A 27 17.93 -8.34 0.83
C GLN A 27 19.38 -8.69 1.20
N VAL A 28 20.37 -8.11 0.52
CA VAL A 28 21.78 -8.31 0.84
C VAL A 28 22.25 -7.17 1.75
N MET A 29 22.55 -7.47 3.01
CA MET A 29 22.89 -6.46 4.03
C MET A 29 24.27 -5.79 3.87
N ALA A 30 25.14 -6.31 3.00
CA ALA A 30 26.57 -5.95 2.99
C ALA A 30 26.97 -4.85 1.98
N ARG A 31 26.05 -4.33 1.16
CA ARG A 31 26.37 -3.35 0.10
C ARG A 31 25.36 -2.20 0.07
N ARG A 32 25.81 -1.04 -0.43
CA ARG A 32 24.96 0.10 -0.79
C ARG A 32 23.89 -0.33 -1.80
N LYS A 33 22.63 -0.01 -1.52
CA LYS A 33 21.48 -0.34 -2.37
C LYS A 33 21.69 0.13 -3.81
N THR A 34 21.57 -0.80 -4.74
CA THR A 34 21.58 -0.57 -6.19
C THR A 34 20.25 0.10 -6.62
N THR A 35 20.18 0.69 -7.83
CA THR A 35 18.95 1.33 -8.35
C THR A 35 17.73 0.40 -8.35
N ASP A 36 17.92 -0.88 -8.66
CA ASP A 36 16.87 -1.93 -8.60
C ASP A 36 16.44 -2.27 -7.15
N GLU A 37 17.20 -1.76 -6.16
CA GLU A 37 16.96 -1.97 -4.74
C GLU A 37 16.20 -0.84 -4.04
N GLU A 38 15.56 0.04 -4.80
CA GLU A 38 14.71 1.11 -4.25
C GLU A 38 13.21 0.82 -4.44
N VAL A 39 12.87 -0.15 -5.30
CA VAL A 39 11.50 -0.66 -5.51
C VAL A 39 11.31 -1.97 -4.77
N ASP A 40 10.18 -2.11 -4.07
CA ASP A 40 9.83 -3.35 -3.39
C ASP A 40 8.89 -4.21 -4.25
N LEU A 41 7.81 -3.61 -4.75
CA LEU A 41 6.82 -4.29 -5.58
C LEU A 41 6.49 -3.51 -6.86
N VAL A 42 6.10 -4.25 -7.89
CA VAL A 42 5.51 -3.72 -9.12
C VAL A 42 4.11 -4.32 -9.25
N VAL A 43 3.11 -3.47 -9.46
CA VAL A 43 1.70 -3.89 -9.51
C VAL A 43 1.05 -3.49 -10.82
N TYR A 44 0.28 -4.41 -11.39
CA TYR A 44 -0.41 -4.24 -12.67
C TYR A 44 -1.89 -4.61 -12.52
N ASN A 45 -2.78 -3.70 -12.91
CA ASN A 45 -4.22 -3.91 -12.89
C ASN A 45 -4.74 -4.24 -14.30
N PRO A 46 -5.08 -5.51 -14.59
CA PRO A 46 -5.65 -5.91 -15.88
C PRO A 46 -7.08 -5.39 -16.09
N ALA A 47 -7.82 -5.11 -15.00
CA ALA A 47 -9.20 -4.64 -15.02
C ALA A 47 -9.31 -3.11 -14.87
N TRP A 48 -8.22 -2.38 -15.17
CA TRP A 48 -8.17 -0.94 -15.06
C TRP A 48 -9.25 -0.26 -15.91
N GLN A 49 -9.98 0.68 -15.29
CA GLN A 49 -11.04 1.42 -15.97
C GLN A 49 -10.44 2.62 -16.72
N ARG A 50 -10.22 2.42 -18.03
CA ARG A 50 -9.68 3.42 -18.96
C ARG A 50 -10.54 4.69 -18.98
N ASP A 51 -9.88 5.84 -19.10
CA ASP A 51 -10.46 7.15 -19.45
C ASP A 51 -11.47 7.78 -18.47
N LEU A 52 -11.56 7.30 -17.23
CA LEU A 52 -12.45 7.91 -16.22
C LEU A 52 -11.80 9.09 -15.49
N ARG A 53 -10.79 8.79 -14.66
CA ARG A 53 -10.09 9.78 -13.84
C ARG A 53 -8.75 9.23 -13.34
N LYS A 54 -7.87 10.14 -12.90
CA LYS A 54 -6.71 9.75 -12.08
C LYS A 54 -7.16 9.41 -10.65
N PRO A 55 -6.53 8.43 -9.99
CA PRO A 55 -6.84 8.12 -8.61
C PRO A 55 -6.49 9.29 -7.69
N ASP A 56 -7.20 9.38 -6.56
CA ASP A 56 -6.85 10.35 -5.52
C ASP A 56 -5.52 10.00 -4.85
N PHE A 57 -4.89 11.00 -4.22
CA PHE A 57 -3.59 10.83 -3.57
C PHE A 57 -3.62 9.79 -2.44
N PHE A 58 -4.75 9.64 -1.75
CA PHE A 58 -4.95 8.57 -0.78
C PHE A 58 -5.57 7.37 -1.48
N LEU A 59 -4.77 6.33 -1.71
CA LEU A 59 -5.19 5.14 -2.43
C LEU A 59 -5.91 4.17 -1.48
N PHE A 60 -7.18 4.45 -1.21
CA PHE A 60 -8.09 3.49 -0.60
C PHE A 60 -8.55 2.45 -1.62
N SER A 61 -9.18 1.36 -1.17
CA SER A 61 -9.68 0.29 -2.04
C SER A 61 -10.61 0.79 -3.16
N SER A 62 -11.37 1.86 -2.91
CA SER A 62 -12.23 2.52 -3.90
C SER A 62 -11.46 3.20 -5.04
N GLU A 63 -10.21 3.58 -4.80
CA GLU A 63 -9.37 4.30 -5.77
C GLU A 63 -8.56 3.35 -6.65
N LEU A 64 -8.35 2.11 -6.20
CA LEU A 64 -7.54 1.13 -6.91
C LEU A 64 -8.04 0.76 -8.33
N PRO A 65 -9.34 0.72 -8.64
CA PRO A 65 -9.81 0.48 -10.01
C PRO A 65 -9.32 1.51 -11.03
N PHE A 66 -8.95 2.72 -10.59
CA PHE A 66 -8.42 3.80 -11.44
C PHE A 66 -6.90 3.76 -11.58
N LEU A 67 -6.23 2.89 -10.83
CA LEU A 67 -4.79 2.69 -10.89
C LEU A 67 -4.45 1.53 -11.85
N HIS A 68 -3.75 1.83 -12.93
CA HIS A 68 -3.36 0.85 -13.94
C HIS A 68 -2.05 0.14 -13.59
N ARG A 69 -0.97 0.91 -13.41
CA ARG A 69 0.39 0.41 -13.18
C ARG A 69 1.02 1.23 -12.06
N ALA A 70 1.67 0.55 -11.12
CA ALA A 70 2.42 1.26 -10.09
C ALA A 70 3.72 0.57 -9.70
N VAL A 71 4.70 1.42 -9.39
CA VAL A 71 5.88 1.07 -8.60
C VAL A 71 5.54 1.35 -7.15
N VAL A 72 5.78 0.37 -6.28
CA VAL A 72 5.46 0.48 -4.85
C VAL A 72 6.73 0.42 -4.03
N ALA A 73 6.95 1.47 -3.23
CA ALA A 73 7.97 1.50 -2.19
C ALA A 73 7.30 1.34 -0.83
N ILE A 74 7.84 0.46 0.01
CA ILE A 74 7.29 0.08 1.30
C ILE A 74 8.18 0.63 2.41
N LYS A 75 7.58 1.43 3.29
CA LYS A 75 8.21 1.85 4.54
C LYS A 75 7.65 1.01 5.67
N PRO A 76 8.48 0.34 6.49
CA PRO A 76 7.99 -0.65 7.44
C PRO A 76 6.94 -0.12 8.40
N TRP A 77 5.97 -0.95 8.79
CA TRP A 77 4.84 -0.53 9.65
C TRP A 77 5.27 -0.06 11.05
N HIS A 78 6.44 -0.50 11.52
CA HIS A 78 6.99 -0.24 12.86
C HIS A 78 7.90 0.98 12.91
N THR A 79 8.08 1.72 11.81
CA THR A 79 8.82 2.98 11.82
C THR A 79 7.97 4.14 12.34
N ASP A 80 8.63 5.21 12.75
CA ASP A 80 7.99 6.42 13.26
C ASP A 80 7.03 7.09 12.26
N VAL A 81 6.19 7.96 12.80
CA VAL A 81 5.24 8.78 12.04
C VAL A 81 5.99 9.65 11.03
N PHE A 82 5.52 9.64 9.79
CA PHE A 82 6.12 10.40 8.70
C PHE A 82 5.84 11.90 8.82
N THR A 83 6.64 12.59 9.62
CA THR A 83 6.54 14.04 9.82
C THR A 83 7.21 14.84 8.69
N PRO A 84 6.84 16.11 8.47
CA PRO A 84 7.49 16.96 7.46
C PRO A 84 9.00 17.10 7.68
N THR A 85 9.45 17.10 8.94
CA THR A 85 10.87 17.18 9.30
C THR A 85 11.63 15.91 8.89
N MET A 86 11.04 14.74 9.12
CA MET A 86 11.63 13.46 8.71
C MET A 86 11.78 13.37 7.19
N LEU A 87 10.75 13.77 6.44
CA LEU A 87 10.77 13.81 4.97
C LEU A 87 11.83 14.76 4.40
N ARG A 88 12.11 15.88 5.09
CA ARG A 88 13.17 16.80 4.71
C ARG A 88 14.57 16.24 5.01
N ASN A 89 14.73 15.55 6.13
CA ASN A 89 16.03 15.08 6.60
C ASN A 89 16.45 13.72 6.02
N SER A 90 15.51 12.95 5.48
CA SER A 90 15.73 11.57 5.03
C SER A 90 15.38 11.41 3.54
N PRO A 91 16.18 11.99 2.62
CA PRO A 91 15.90 11.92 1.18
C PRO A 91 15.96 10.48 0.64
N GLU A 92 16.65 9.56 1.34
CA GLU A 92 16.73 8.14 0.97
C GLU A 92 15.37 7.45 0.89
N ILE A 93 14.36 7.97 1.60
CA ILE A 93 12.99 7.45 1.60
C ILE A 93 12.40 7.51 0.18
N LEU A 94 12.79 8.53 -0.59
CA LEU A 94 12.20 8.90 -1.87
C LEU A 94 13.07 8.50 -3.07
N ARG A 95 14.12 7.68 -2.87
CA ARG A 95 15.02 7.25 -3.96
C ARG A 95 14.31 6.44 -5.04
N PHE A 96 13.20 5.80 -4.72
CA PHE A 96 12.38 5.10 -5.71
C PHE A 96 11.76 6.06 -6.75
N LEU A 97 11.73 7.37 -6.48
CA LEU A 97 11.28 8.40 -7.41
C LEU A 97 12.37 8.80 -8.43
N GLU A 98 13.62 8.35 -8.24
CA GLU A 98 14.69 8.65 -9.18
C GLU A 98 14.36 8.10 -10.59
N GLU A 99 14.75 8.84 -11.63
CA GLU A 99 14.36 8.54 -13.01
C GLU A 99 14.95 7.20 -13.51
N ASN A 100 16.18 6.89 -13.11
CA ASN A 100 16.82 5.60 -13.36
C ASN A 100 16.02 4.44 -12.76
N VAL A 101 15.50 4.57 -11.54
CA VAL A 101 14.67 3.56 -10.88
C VAL A 101 13.35 3.38 -11.62
N THR A 102 12.70 4.50 -11.94
CA THR A 102 11.40 4.49 -12.64
C THR A 102 11.54 3.84 -14.03
N ARG A 103 12.64 4.12 -14.73
CA ARG A 103 12.91 3.58 -16.08
C ARG A 103 13.15 2.07 -16.05
N GLU A 104 13.94 1.57 -15.11
CA GLU A 104 14.15 0.13 -14.96
C GLU A 104 12.86 -0.58 -14.55
N ALA A 105 12.09 -0.01 -13.63
CA ALA A 105 10.80 -0.56 -13.24
C ALA A 105 9.79 -0.59 -14.40
N ALA A 106 9.79 0.41 -15.27
CA ALA A 106 8.93 0.46 -16.46
C ALA A 106 9.15 -0.73 -17.41
N ARG A 107 10.38 -1.24 -17.51
CA ARG A 107 10.72 -2.43 -18.33
C ARG A 107 10.09 -3.72 -17.82
N LEU A 108 9.68 -3.76 -16.55
CA LEU A 108 9.08 -4.95 -15.95
C LEU A 108 7.60 -5.14 -16.35
N PHE A 109 6.99 -4.14 -16.98
CA PHE A 109 5.61 -4.18 -17.43
C PHE A 109 5.46 -4.69 -18.86
N PRO A 110 4.38 -5.44 -19.16
CA PRO A 110 4.08 -5.86 -20.53
C PRO A 110 3.79 -4.64 -21.44
N GLY A 111 4.33 -4.68 -22.66
CA GLY A 111 4.18 -3.61 -23.66
C GLY A 111 5.14 -2.42 -23.51
N ALA A 112 6.21 -2.57 -22.71
CA ALA A 112 7.19 -1.49 -22.47
C ALA A 112 7.99 -1.06 -23.73
N GLU A 113 8.05 -1.89 -24.77
CA GLU A 113 8.80 -1.62 -26.01
C GLU A 113 7.97 -0.85 -27.07
N ASP A 114 6.64 -0.98 -27.07
CA ASP A 114 5.77 -0.37 -28.09
C ASP A 114 5.34 1.06 -27.73
N ASP A 115 5.42 1.46 -26.47
CA ASP A 115 4.76 2.66 -25.95
C ASP A 115 5.71 3.81 -25.56
N GLY A 116 6.95 3.81 -26.09
CA GLY A 116 7.82 5.01 -26.05
C GLY A 116 8.10 5.62 -24.67
N GLY A 117 8.06 4.79 -23.61
CA GLY A 117 8.11 5.24 -22.22
C GLY A 117 6.69 5.46 -21.68
N SER A 118 6.20 4.47 -20.93
CA SER A 118 4.82 4.41 -20.44
C SER A 118 4.44 5.64 -19.57
N PRO A 119 3.57 6.55 -20.04
CA PRO A 119 3.20 7.79 -19.33
C PRO A 119 2.27 7.56 -18.12
N ASP A 120 1.93 6.30 -17.81
CA ASP A 120 0.90 5.91 -16.84
C ASP A 120 1.46 5.11 -15.65
N LEU A 121 2.78 5.19 -15.41
CA LEU A 121 3.41 4.51 -14.28
C LEU A 121 3.34 5.36 -13.01
N ALA A 122 2.42 5.02 -12.11
CA ALA A 122 2.28 5.72 -10.84
C ALA A 122 3.34 5.30 -9.82
N ARG A 123 3.75 6.25 -8.97
CA ARG A 123 4.70 6.05 -7.87
C ARG A 123 3.95 6.03 -6.55
N VAL A 124 3.78 4.84 -5.99
CA VAL A 124 3.00 4.61 -4.79
C VAL A 124 3.91 4.39 -3.59
N LEU A 125 3.64 5.09 -2.50
CA LEU A 125 4.37 4.96 -1.24
C LEU A 125 3.48 4.36 -0.16
N VAL A 126 3.90 3.23 0.39
CA VAL A 126 3.26 2.61 1.55
C VAL A 126 3.91 3.15 2.83
N LEU A 127 3.07 3.68 3.71
CA LEU A 127 3.49 4.35 4.94
C LEU A 127 2.85 3.69 6.18
N PRO A 128 3.55 3.66 7.33
CA PRO A 128 2.95 3.24 8.60
C PRO A 128 1.76 4.14 8.98
N SER A 129 2.01 5.44 9.09
CA SER A 129 1.01 6.45 9.41
C SER A 129 1.49 7.85 9.05
N LEU A 130 0.54 8.77 8.85
CA LEU A 130 0.79 10.20 8.77
C LEU A 130 0.45 10.87 10.11
N PRO A 131 1.01 12.07 10.38
CA PRO A 131 0.60 12.88 11.52
C PRO A 131 -0.93 13.09 11.51
N THR A 132 -1.57 12.91 12.66
CA THR A 132 -3.01 13.12 12.82
C THR A 132 -3.35 14.57 13.14
N GLN A 133 -2.38 15.34 13.63
CA GLN A 133 -2.55 16.75 13.99
C GLN A 133 -2.38 17.64 12.76
N GLU A 134 -3.37 18.50 12.51
CA GLU A 134 -3.19 19.64 11.62
C GLU A 134 -2.32 20.71 12.32
N PRO A 135 -1.45 21.43 11.59
CA PRO A 135 -1.28 21.46 10.13
C PRO A 135 -0.27 20.42 9.57
N TYR A 136 0.36 19.62 10.44
CA TYR A 136 1.46 18.73 10.06
C TYR A 136 1.06 17.65 9.06
N ARG A 137 -0.21 17.20 9.12
CA ARG A 137 -0.77 16.27 8.15
C ARG A 137 -0.77 16.85 6.75
N THR A 138 -1.37 18.02 6.57
CA THR A 138 -1.46 18.72 5.29
C THR A 138 -0.07 19.00 4.71
N GLN A 139 0.85 19.52 5.53
CA GLN A 139 2.23 19.78 5.11
C GLN A 139 2.99 18.52 4.66
N SER A 140 2.74 17.37 5.31
CA SER A 140 3.39 16.11 4.91
C SER A 140 2.86 15.62 3.56
N VAL A 141 1.55 15.75 3.35
CA VAL A 141 0.89 15.39 2.09
C VAL A 141 1.38 16.26 0.93
N GLU A 142 1.43 17.58 1.14
CA GLU A 142 1.93 18.52 0.14
C GLU A 142 3.39 18.23 -0.22
N LEU A 143 4.24 18.02 0.79
CA LEU A 143 5.65 17.70 0.55
C LEU A 143 5.82 16.40 -0.24
N LEU A 144 5.01 15.37 0.02
CA LEU A 144 5.08 14.12 -0.75
C LEU A 144 4.65 14.32 -2.22
N LYS A 145 3.59 15.11 -2.45
CA LYS A 145 3.14 15.47 -3.81
C LYS A 145 4.20 16.28 -4.56
N GLU A 146 4.79 17.29 -3.92
CA GLU A 146 5.85 18.12 -4.49
C GLU A 146 7.08 17.30 -4.90
N ARG A 147 7.38 16.23 -4.16
CA ARG A 147 8.49 15.32 -4.45
C ARG A 147 8.19 14.33 -5.58
N GLY A 148 6.95 14.26 -6.07
CA GLY A 148 6.56 13.40 -7.19
C GLY A 148 6.01 12.04 -6.80
N VAL A 149 5.49 11.89 -5.57
CA VAL A 149 4.67 10.73 -5.19
C VAL A 149 3.28 10.92 -5.77
N ASP A 150 2.75 9.90 -6.46
CA ASP A 150 1.43 9.95 -7.10
C ASP A 150 0.33 9.47 -6.17
N GLY A 151 0.65 8.56 -5.23
CA GLY A 151 -0.31 8.07 -4.26
C GLY A 151 0.31 7.44 -3.03
N ILE A 152 -0.44 7.43 -1.94
CA ILE A 152 -0.04 6.84 -0.66
C ILE A 152 -1.08 5.84 -0.17
N VAL A 153 -0.59 4.79 0.47
CA VAL A 153 -1.41 3.77 1.14
C VAL A 153 -0.89 3.58 2.56
N SER A 154 -1.79 3.49 3.54
CA SER A 154 -1.40 3.21 4.93
C SER A 154 -1.55 1.73 5.28
N PHE A 155 -0.72 1.21 6.19
CA PHE A 155 -0.92 -0.16 6.72
C PHE A 155 -2.32 -0.33 7.33
N ARG A 156 -2.81 0.69 8.04
CA ARG A 156 -4.14 0.67 8.61
C ARG A 156 -5.22 0.46 7.55
N SER A 157 -5.18 1.21 6.45
CA SER A 157 -6.19 1.08 5.38
C SER A 157 -6.12 -0.27 4.69
N MET A 158 -4.92 -0.81 4.44
CA MET A 158 -4.77 -2.14 3.84
C MET A 158 -5.30 -3.24 4.75
N LEU A 159 -4.97 -3.19 6.05
CA LEU A 159 -5.41 -4.20 7.00
C LEU A 159 -6.93 -4.19 7.17
N LEU A 160 -7.56 -3.01 7.22
CA LEU A 160 -9.02 -2.91 7.25
C LEU A 160 -9.67 -3.54 6.00
N ASP A 161 -9.17 -3.22 4.81
CA ASP A 161 -9.67 -3.83 3.56
C ASP A 161 -9.51 -5.35 3.55
N LEU A 162 -8.36 -5.86 3.99
CA LEU A 162 -8.11 -7.29 4.06
C LEU A 162 -9.02 -7.98 5.08
N ILE A 163 -9.24 -7.38 6.26
CA ILE A 163 -10.13 -7.93 7.29
C ILE A 163 -11.57 -8.03 6.77
N ASP A 164 -12.03 -7.00 6.05
CA ASP A 164 -13.38 -6.96 5.48
C ASP A 164 -13.56 -8.06 4.42
N LYS A 165 -12.56 -8.28 3.56
CA LYS A 165 -12.61 -9.26 2.46
C LYS A 165 -12.31 -10.71 2.87
N VAL A 166 -11.54 -10.93 3.93
CA VAL A 166 -11.21 -12.28 4.37
C VAL A 166 -12.45 -12.98 4.90
N GLU A 167 -12.88 -14.03 4.21
CA GLU A 167 -13.96 -14.92 4.63
C GLU A 167 -13.45 -16.04 5.56
N ALA A 168 -14.09 -16.24 6.73
CA ALA A 168 -13.73 -17.30 7.68
C ALA A 168 -13.83 -18.72 7.09
N ASN A 169 -14.78 -18.91 6.17
CA ASN A 169 -15.12 -20.21 5.56
C ASN A 169 -14.27 -20.56 4.34
N ARG A 170 -13.37 -19.67 3.90
CA ARG A 170 -12.51 -19.87 2.72
C ARG A 170 -11.10 -20.26 3.13
N ASN A 171 -10.44 -21.12 2.35
CA ASN A 171 -9.05 -21.53 2.64
C ASN A 171 -8.04 -20.65 1.89
N TYR A 172 -7.14 -20.00 2.62
CA TYR A 172 -6.06 -19.17 2.07
C TYR A 172 -4.69 -19.87 2.17
N GLY A 173 -4.62 -21.17 1.86
CA GLY A 173 -3.45 -22.04 2.14
C GLY A 173 -2.10 -21.61 1.55
N LYS A 174 -2.08 -20.58 0.68
CA LYS A 174 -0.86 -20.03 0.06
C LYS A 174 -0.40 -18.71 0.68
N SER A 175 -1.17 -18.15 1.62
CA SER A 175 -0.88 -16.85 2.24
C SER A 175 -0.96 -16.95 3.75
N ASP A 176 0.18 -16.89 4.42
CA ASP A 176 0.26 -16.86 5.88
C ASP A 176 -0.47 -15.65 6.45
N THR A 177 -0.38 -14.49 5.79
CA THR A 177 -1.06 -13.26 6.20
C THR A 177 -2.58 -13.44 6.22
N LEU A 178 -3.18 -13.93 5.12
CA LEU A 178 -4.62 -14.13 5.07
C LEU A 178 -5.09 -15.26 5.99
N GLN A 179 -4.27 -16.29 6.22
CA GLN A 179 -4.58 -17.33 7.20
C GLN A 179 -4.60 -16.79 8.62
N VAL A 180 -3.65 -15.93 8.98
CA VAL A 180 -3.66 -15.27 10.30
C VAL A 180 -4.92 -14.43 10.45
N LEU A 181 -5.27 -13.59 9.47
CA LEU A 181 -6.51 -12.80 9.50
C LEU A 181 -7.75 -13.69 9.63
N ARG A 182 -7.80 -14.80 8.89
CA ARG A 182 -8.89 -15.78 8.97
C ARG A 182 -8.99 -16.43 10.35
N ILE A 183 -7.86 -16.83 10.95
CA ILE A 183 -7.83 -17.39 12.31
C ILE A 183 -8.40 -16.38 13.29
N LEU A 184 -7.92 -15.13 13.24
CA LEU A 184 -8.40 -14.07 14.12
C LEU A 184 -9.92 -13.83 13.96
N LYS A 185 -10.42 -13.86 12.72
CA LYS A 185 -11.86 -13.72 12.42
C LYS A 185 -12.67 -14.92 12.93
N ASN A 186 -12.16 -16.14 12.78
CA ASN A 186 -12.84 -17.37 13.22
C ASN A 186 -12.98 -17.49 14.75
N TYR A 187 -12.13 -16.78 15.50
CA TYR A 187 -12.20 -16.71 16.97
C TYR A 187 -12.82 -15.39 17.47
N ASP A 188 -13.48 -14.63 16.60
CA ASP A 188 -14.12 -13.34 16.94
C ASP A 188 -13.16 -12.32 17.59
N LEU A 189 -11.85 -12.42 17.28
CA LEU A 189 -10.82 -11.52 17.82
C LEU A 189 -10.69 -10.22 17.03
N LEU A 190 -11.31 -10.15 15.84
CA LEU A 190 -11.43 -8.94 15.05
C LEU A 190 -12.83 -8.38 15.23
N ARG A 191 -12.93 -7.15 15.72
CA ARG A 191 -14.20 -6.42 15.69
C ARG A 191 -14.46 -5.98 14.26
N ASP A 192 -15.61 -6.33 13.71
CA ASP A 192 -16.11 -5.64 12.52
C ASP A 192 -16.15 -4.15 12.84
N ALA A 193 -15.80 -3.29 11.87
CA ALA A 193 -15.79 -1.83 12.03
C ALA A 193 -17.21 -1.23 12.23
N GLN A 194 -18.17 -2.04 12.65
CA GLN A 194 -19.52 -1.64 12.98
C GLN A 194 -19.51 -1.01 14.37
N LEU A 195 -19.95 0.25 14.43
CA LEU A 195 -20.12 1.04 15.65
C LEU A 195 -20.80 0.18 16.73
N ASP A 196 -20.11 0.00 17.86
CA ASP A 196 -20.74 -0.36 19.13
C ASP A 196 -21.76 0.76 19.47
N LEU A 197 -22.94 0.71 18.85
CA LEU A 197 -24.08 1.50 19.27
C LEU A 197 -24.42 1.01 20.68
N PRO A 198 -24.35 1.86 21.72
CA PRO A 198 -24.81 1.46 23.02
C PRO A 198 -26.31 1.22 22.92
N VAL A 199 -26.72 -0.04 22.80
CA VAL A 199 -28.11 -0.44 22.91
C VAL A 199 -28.53 -0.14 24.34
N SER A 200 -29.19 1.00 24.56
CA SER A 200 -29.80 1.33 25.84
C SER A 200 -30.80 0.22 26.19
N ARG A 201 -30.44 -0.67 27.11
CA ARG A 201 -31.38 -1.65 27.65
C ARG A 201 -32.51 -0.86 28.34
N PRO A 202 -33.78 -1.07 27.96
CA PRO A 202 -34.88 -0.41 28.68
C PRO A 202 -34.88 -0.89 30.12
N ALA A 203 -34.98 0.06 31.06
CA ALA A 203 -35.00 -0.21 32.49
C ALA A 203 -36.16 -1.16 32.84
N PRO A 204 -35.98 -2.08 33.82
CA PRO A 204 -37.04 -2.96 34.25
C PRO A 204 -38.18 -2.10 34.85
N ARG A 205 -39.37 -2.23 34.26
CA ARG A 205 -40.59 -1.64 34.84
C ARG A 205 -40.81 -2.28 36.21
N ARG A 206 -40.79 -1.44 37.25
CA ARG A 206 -41.30 -1.77 38.59
C ARG A 206 -42.82 -1.85 38.55
#